data_AF-A0A937A8B4-F1
#
_entry.id   AF-A0A937A8B4-F1
#
_cell.length_a   1.000
_cell.length_b   1.000
_cell.length_c   1.000
_cell.angle_alpha   90.00
_cell.angle_beta   90.00
_cell.angle_gamma   90.00
#
_symmetry.space_group_name_H-M   'P 1'
#
loop_
_entity.id
_entity.type
_entity.pdbx_description
1 polymer ?
#
loop_
_entity_poly.entity_id
_entity_poly.type
_entity_poly.pdbx_seq_one_letter_code
_entity_poly.pdbx_strand_id
1 'polypeptide(L)'
;MAGADPERGRRLMSHYQCGSCHVIPEVQAADGRVGPSLERYARRSYIAGNLPNAPDTLARWIEAPSSLLPGTAMPDMGASTPDARDMAAYLMTLR
;
A
#
# COMPACT_ATOMS: atom_id res chain seq x y z
N MET A 1 4.09 -11.52 -7.88
CA MET A 1 5.19 -11.55 -6.89
C MET A 1 5.26 -12.94 -6.31
N ALA A 2 6.27 -13.74 -6.69
CA ALA A 2 6.39 -15.09 -6.13
C ALA A 2 6.63 -15.00 -4.61
N GLY A 3 5.91 -15.80 -3.83
CA GLY A 3 6.09 -15.94 -2.38
C GLY A 3 5.45 -14.86 -1.49
N ALA A 4 4.69 -13.91 -2.04
CA ALA A 4 3.96 -12.93 -1.22
C ALA A 4 2.60 -13.48 -0.76
N ASP A 5 2.20 -13.15 0.47
CA ASP A 5 0.95 -13.56 1.12
C ASP A 5 -0.01 -12.35 1.29
N PRO A 6 -1.06 -12.23 0.45
CA PRO A 6 -2.03 -11.14 0.55
C PRO A 6 -2.79 -11.09 1.89
N GLU A 7 -3.03 -12.23 2.53
CA GLU A 7 -3.80 -12.28 3.77
C GLU A 7 -2.94 -11.84 4.96
N ARG A 8 -1.63 -12.18 4.92
CA ARG A 8 -0.64 -11.53 5.79
C ARG A 8 -0.55 -10.03 5.52
N GLY A 9 -0.54 -9.62 4.25
CA GLY A 9 -0.52 -8.21 3.83
C GLY A 9 -1.67 -7.38 4.42
N ARG A 10 -2.90 -7.90 4.35
CA ARG A 10 -4.09 -7.27 4.96
C ARG A 10 -3.91 -7.01 6.46
N ARG A 11 -3.38 -7.99 7.20
CA ARG A 11 -3.10 -7.85 8.64
C ARG A 11 -2.01 -6.82 8.91
N LEU A 12 -0.94 -6.84 8.12
CA LEU A 12 0.17 -5.89 8.24
C LEU A 12 -0.28 -4.44 8.02
N MET A 13 -1.23 -4.18 7.12
CA MET A 13 -1.77 -2.82 6.93
C MET A 13 -2.43 -2.25 8.19
N SER A 14 -3.00 -3.11 9.03
CA SER A 14 -3.50 -2.69 10.35
C SER A 14 -2.33 -2.35 11.28
N HIS A 15 -1.31 -3.20 11.33
CA HIS A 15 -0.12 -3.02 12.16
C HIS A 15 0.67 -1.75 11.81
N TYR A 16 0.86 -1.48 10.52
CA TYR A 16 1.50 -0.27 10.01
C TYR A 16 0.58 0.96 9.97
N GLN A 17 -0.64 0.87 10.53
CA GLN A 17 -1.58 1.98 10.66
C GLN A 17 -1.95 2.64 9.32
N CYS A 18 -1.96 1.87 8.22
CA CYS A 18 -2.34 2.36 6.89
C CYS A 18 -3.78 2.92 6.88
N GLY A 19 -4.62 2.39 7.77
CA GLY A 19 -6.00 2.82 7.97
C GLY A 19 -6.18 4.24 8.51
N SER A 20 -5.16 4.82 9.13
CA SER A 20 -5.21 6.21 9.63
C SER A 20 -5.39 7.23 8.50
N CYS A 21 -4.89 6.91 7.30
CA CYS A 21 -4.94 7.79 6.13
C CYS A 21 -5.86 7.27 5.03
N HIS A 22 -6.05 5.96 4.91
CA HIS A 22 -6.74 5.34 3.79
C HIS A 22 -7.96 4.54 4.21
N VAL A 23 -9.00 4.58 3.36
CA VAL A 23 -10.06 3.58 3.37
C VAL A 23 -9.52 2.30 2.74
N ILE A 24 -9.56 1.19 3.47
CA ILE A 24 -9.05 -0.11 2.99
C ILE A 24 -10.08 -1.20 3.32
N PRO A 25 -10.62 -1.93 2.34
CA PRO A 25 -11.53 -3.05 2.59
C PRO A 25 -10.93 -4.05 3.56
N GLU A 26 -11.76 -4.62 4.43
CA GLU A 26 -11.42 -5.75 5.29
C GLU A 26 -10.23 -5.52 6.25
N VAL A 27 -9.72 -4.29 6.35
CA VAL A 27 -8.73 -3.86 7.33
C VAL A 27 -9.47 -3.12 8.44
N GLN A 28 -9.30 -3.58 9.67
CA GLN A 28 -10.06 -3.04 10.80
C GLN A 28 -9.73 -1.56 11.02
N ALA A 29 -10.76 -0.74 11.23
CA ALA A 29 -10.64 0.71 11.44
C ALA A 29 -9.85 1.45 10.35
N ALA A 30 -9.84 0.93 9.12
CA ALA A 30 -9.26 1.61 7.96
C ALA A 30 -10.32 2.43 7.21
N ASP A 31 -10.67 3.59 7.78
CA ASP A 31 -11.64 4.54 7.25
C ASP A 31 -11.07 5.96 7.08
N GLY A 32 -9.74 6.10 7.18
CA GLY A 32 -9.03 7.36 6.99
C GLY A 32 -9.25 7.96 5.59
N ARG A 33 -9.33 9.29 5.54
CA ARG A 33 -9.61 10.06 4.30
C ARG A 33 -8.59 11.14 3.98
N VAL A 34 -7.44 11.10 4.65
CA VAL A 34 -6.30 11.98 4.34
C VAL A 34 -5.70 11.59 2.98
N GLY A 35 -5.54 10.28 2.76
CA GLY A 35 -5.20 9.70 1.48
C GLY A 35 -6.43 9.21 0.70
N PRO A 36 -6.29 8.89 -0.59
CA PRO A 36 -7.38 8.34 -1.38
C PRO A 36 -7.79 6.94 -0.91
N SER A 37 -9.07 6.58 -1.05
CA SER A 37 -9.56 5.20 -0.84
C SER A 37 -8.75 4.18 -1.66
N LEU A 38 -8.47 3.01 -1.11
CA LEU A 38 -7.75 1.91 -1.78
C LEU A 38 -8.67 0.76 -2.21
N GLU A 39 -9.99 0.90 -2.09
CA GLU A 39 -10.97 -0.20 -2.32
C GLU A 39 -10.90 -0.87 -3.69
N ARG A 40 -10.41 -0.16 -4.71
CA ARG A 40 -10.28 -0.65 -6.09
C ARG A 40 -8.86 -0.45 -6.63
N TYR A 41 -7.88 -0.57 -5.74
CA TYR A 41 -6.50 -0.16 -6.02
C TYR A 41 -5.92 -0.84 -7.26
N ALA A 42 -6.18 -2.13 -7.48
CA ALA A 42 -5.64 -2.89 -8.61
C ALA A 42 -6.06 -2.34 -9.99
N ARG A 43 -7.13 -1.52 -10.06
CA ARG A 43 -7.56 -0.87 -11.31
C ARG A 43 -6.76 0.38 -11.67
N ARG A 44 -5.91 0.88 -10.78
CA ARG A 44 -5.14 2.10 -11.01
C ARG A 44 -3.98 1.82 -11.96
N SER A 45 -3.76 2.75 -12.89
CA SER A 45 -2.57 2.75 -13.74
C SER A 45 -1.34 3.31 -13.02
N TYR A 46 -1.54 4.18 -12.02
CA TYR A 46 -0.47 4.91 -11.34
C TYR A 46 -0.57 4.83 -9.81
N ILE A 47 0.59 4.73 -9.16
CA ILE A 47 0.82 4.91 -7.73
C ILE A 47 1.04 6.40 -7.49
N ALA A 48 0.27 6.98 -6.56
CA ALA A 48 0.31 8.41 -6.22
C ALA A 48 0.23 9.36 -7.44
N GLY A 49 -0.36 8.91 -8.56
CA GLY A 49 -0.46 9.68 -9.80
C GLY A 49 0.85 9.86 -10.58
N ASN A 50 1.97 9.29 -10.12
CA ASN A 50 3.30 9.59 -10.67
C ASN A 50 4.05 8.34 -11.16
N LEU A 51 3.89 7.19 -10.48
CA LEU A 51 4.67 5.99 -10.77
C LEU A 51 3.79 4.92 -11.41
N PRO A 52 4.27 4.13 -12.40
CA PRO A 52 3.49 3.01 -12.94
C PRO A 52 3.11 2.01 -11.84
N ASN A 53 1.85 1.55 -11.83
CA ASN A 53 1.35 0.58 -10.86
C ASN A 53 1.83 -0.85 -11.17
N ALA A 54 3.12 -1.08 -10.91
CA ALA A 54 3.77 -2.38 -10.97
C ALA A 54 3.97 -2.94 -9.54
N PRO A 55 3.81 -4.26 -9.32
CA PRO A 55 3.88 -4.84 -7.97
C PRO A 55 5.17 -4.53 -7.20
N ASP A 56 6.34 -4.62 -7.84
CA ASP A 56 7.61 -4.33 -7.18
C ASP A 56 7.79 -2.82 -6.91
N THR A 57 7.27 -1.96 -7.78
CA THR A 57 7.25 -0.50 -7.53
C THR A 57 6.31 -0.16 -6.37
N LEU A 58 5.17 -0.84 -6.26
CA LEU A 58 4.23 -0.68 -5.16
C LEU A 58 4.84 -1.12 -3.82
N ALA A 59 5.56 -2.23 -3.79
CA ALA A 59 6.27 -2.66 -2.58
C ALA A 59 7.31 -1.60 -2.15
N ARG A 60 8.14 -1.10 -3.07
CA ARG A 60 9.09 -0.03 -2.76
C ARG A 60 8.41 1.27 -2.32
N TRP A 61 7.25 1.59 -2.92
CA TRP A 61 6.44 2.72 -2.51
C TRP A 61 5.96 2.57 -1.07
N ILE A 62 5.48 1.38 -0.67
CA ILE A 62 5.03 1.14 0.71
C ILE A 62 6.20 1.22 1.70
N GLU A 63 7.38 0.76 1.31
CA GLU A 63 8.59 0.79 2.14
C GLU A 63 9.11 2.22 2.37
N ALA A 64 9.36 2.96 1.28
CA ALA A 64 9.99 4.28 1.30
C ALA A 64 9.45 5.21 0.20
N PRO A 65 8.22 5.75 0.34
CA PRO A 65 7.63 6.67 -0.63
C PRO A 65 8.51 7.87 -0.96
N SER A 66 9.20 8.44 0.04
CA SER A 66 10.00 9.66 -0.11
C SER A 66 11.19 9.47 -1.07
N SER A 67 11.71 8.24 -1.15
CA SER A 67 12.81 7.86 -2.04
C SER A 67 12.39 7.80 -3.52
N LEU A 68 11.11 7.54 -3.79
CA LEU A 68 10.56 7.44 -5.14
C LEU A 68 9.90 8.74 -5.60
N LEU A 69 9.24 9.45 -4.67
CA LEU A 69 8.59 10.73 -4.92
C LEU A 69 8.91 11.70 -3.77
N PRO A 70 10.02 12.47 -3.87
CA PRO A 70 10.36 13.48 -2.88
C PRO A 70 9.21 14.48 -2.68
N GLY A 71 8.86 14.76 -1.42
CA GLY A 71 7.77 15.68 -1.06
C GLY A 71 6.38 15.05 -1.05
N THR A 72 6.25 13.72 -1.21
CA THR A 72 4.98 13.01 -0.98
C THR A 72 4.50 13.16 0.46
N ALA A 73 3.18 13.22 0.65
CA ALA A 73 2.56 13.29 1.97
C ALA A 73 2.52 11.93 2.70
N MET A 74 2.71 10.81 1.97
CA MET A 74 2.80 9.49 2.59
C MET A 74 4.18 9.34 3.26
N PRO A 75 4.25 9.11 4.59
CA PRO A 75 5.53 8.99 5.28
C PRO A 75 6.23 7.67 4.92
N ASP A 76 7.54 7.61 5.18
CA ASP A 76 8.28 6.35 5.13
C ASP A 76 7.79 5.43 6.24
N MET A 77 7.23 4.28 5.85
CA MET A 77 6.53 3.39 6.77
C MET A 77 7.47 2.53 7.62
N GLY A 78 8.75 2.44 7.24
CA GLY A 78 9.72 1.55 7.87
C GLY A 78 9.33 0.08 7.76
N ALA A 79 8.49 -0.27 6.77
CA ALA A 79 8.09 -1.64 6.52
C ALA A 79 9.30 -2.43 6.00
N SER A 80 9.47 -3.66 6.46
CA SER A 80 10.48 -4.54 5.87
C SER A 80 10.09 -4.86 4.42
N THR A 81 11.07 -5.09 3.54
CA THR A 81 10.78 -5.46 2.14
C THR A 81 9.81 -6.65 2.01
N PRO A 82 9.91 -7.73 2.82
CA PRO A 82 8.90 -8.80 2.82
C PRO A 82 7.49 -8.33 3.20
N ASP A 83 7.36 -7.48 4.22
CA ASP A 83 6.06 -6.94 4.65
C ASP A 83 5.43 -6.05 3.57
N ALA A 84 6.25 -5.19 2.96
CA ALA A 84 5.83 -4.32 1.88
C ALA A 84 5.35 -5.12 0.66
N ARG A 85 6.00 -6.25 0.36
CA ARG A 85 5.56 -7.17 -0.71
C ARG A 85 4.23 -7.81 -0.39
N ASP A 86 4.00 -8.27 0.83
CA ASP A 86 2.72 -8.86 1.22
C ASP A 86 1.58 -7.82 1.18
N MET A 87 1.84 -6.61 1.67
CA MET A 87 0.90 -5.50 1.59
C MET A 87 0.59 -5.13 0.13
N ALA A 88 1.59 -5.01 -0.73
CA ALA A 88 1.40 -4.78 -2.16
C ALA A 88 0.57 -5.91 -2.80
N ALA A 89 0.78 -7.17 -2.38
CA ALA A 89 0.04 -8.31 -2.90
C ALA A 89 -1.45 -8.19 -2.59
N TYR A 90 -1.78 -7.77 -1.36
CA TYR A 90 -3.14 -7.48 -0.95
C TYR A 90 -3.78 -6.37 -1.79
N LEU A 91 -3.11 -5.22 -1.95
CA LEU A 91 -3.67 -4.12 -2.75
C LEU A 91 -3.96 -4.52 -4.20
N MET A 92 -3.16 -5.45 -4.76
CA MET A 92 -3.36 -5.96 -6.11
C MET A 92 -4.54 -6.94 -6.24
N THR A 93 -5.15 -7.40 -5.14
CA THR A 93 -6.40 -8.19 -5.18
C THR A 93 -7.65 -7.31 -5.28
N LEU A 94 -7.55 -6.04 -4.88
CA LEU A 94 -8.68 -5.10 -4.74
C LEU A 94 -9.13 -4.54 -6.11
N ARG A 95 -10.20 -5.10 -6.69
CA ARG A 95 -10.75 -4.73 -8.01
C ARG A 95 -12.06 -3.96 -7.93
#